data_AF-A0A6G3X0Q5-F1
#
_entry.id   AF-A0A6G3X0Q5-F1
#
_cell.length_a   1.000
_cell.length_b   1.000
_cell.length_c   1.000
_cell.angle_alpha   90.00
_cell.angle_beta   90.00
_cell.angle_gamma   90.00
#
_symmetry.space_group_name_H-M   'P 1'
#
loop_
_entity.id
_entity.type
_entity.pdbx_description
1 polymer ?
#
loop_
_entity_poly.entity_id
_entity_poly.type
_entity_poly.pdbx_seq_one_letter_code
_entity_poly.pdbx_strand_id
1 'polypeptide(L)'
;MVMLLGSGDSLLRVIEEAFPAADIHVRGNEISATGEAADVALIQRLFDEMMLVLRTGAPMTEDAVERSIAMLRAAADGLGDPQGETPAEVLTQNILSSRGRTIRPKTLNQKRYVDAIDQHTIVFGIGPAGTGKTYLAMAKAVQALQSKQVSRIILTRPAVEAGERLG
;
A
#
# COMPACT_ATOMS: atom_id res chain seq x y z
N MET A 1 16.90 12.89 -2.39
CA MET A 1 17.18 12.21 -3.67
C MET A 1 17.36 10.71 -3.50
N VAL A 2 18.30 10.23 -2.68
CA VAL A 2 18.51 8.77 -2.45
C VAL A 2 17.24 8.01 -2.03
N MET A 3 16.40 8.60 -1.16
CA MET A 3 15.13 7.98 -0.74
C MET A 3 14.08 7.88 -1.87
N LEU A 4 14.19 8.71 -2.91
CA LEU A 4 13.26 8.77 -4.03
C LEU A 4 13.69 7.82 -5.16
N LEU A 5 15.00 7.74 -5.43
CA LEU A 5 15.56 6.88 -6.49
C LEU A 5 15.90 5.46 -6.00
N GLY A 6 16.02 5.28 -4.69
CA GLY A 6 16.51 4.03 -4.09
C GLY A 6 18.04 3.96 -4.03
N SER A 7 18.54 3.03 -3.21
CA SER A 7 19.97 2.74 -3.14
C SER A 7 20.47 2.17 -4.46
N GLY A 8 21.47 2.82 -5.05
CA GLY A 8 21.98 2.44 -6.37
C GLY A 8 20.88 2.49 -7.44
N ASP A 9 19.98 3.47 -7.34
CA ASP A 9 18.89 3.75 -8.28
C ASP A 9 17.88 2.61 -8.45
N SER A 10 17.71 1.78 -7.42
CA SER A 10 16.85 0.59 -7.53
C SER A 10 15.37 0.90 -7.76
N LEU A 11 14.84 1.99 -7.19
CA LEU A 11 13.46 2.42 -7.46
C LEU A 11 13.34 3.04 -8.85
N LEU A 12 14.36 3.79 -9.31
CA LEU A 12 14.37 4.35 -10.66
C LEU A 12 14.34 3.24 -11.72
N ARG A 13 15.12 2.17 -11.54
CA ARG A 13 15.10 1.01 -12.45
C ARG A 13 13.73 0.37 -12.57
N VAL A 14 12.99 0.24 -11.46
CA VAL A 14 11.60 -0.27 -11.49
C VAL A 14 10.69 0.63 -12.33
N ILE A 15 10.89 1.95 -12.27
CA ILE A 15 10.13 2.91 -13.07
C ILE A 15 10.52 2.77 -14.54
N GLU A 16 11.82 2.74 -14.86
CA GLU A 16 12.32 2.58 -16.24
C GLU A 16 11.83 1.25 -16.88
N GLU A 17 11.87 0.15 -16.14
CA GLU A 17 11.35 -1.15 -16.58
C GLU A 17 9.84 -1.13 -16.84
N ALA A 18 9.09 -0.35 -16.06
CA ALA A 18 7.66 -0.18 -16.27
C ALA A 18 7.32 0.70 -17.47
N PHE A 19 8.20 1.63 -17.85
CA PHE A 19 8.01 2.59 -18.96
C PHE A 19 9.16 2.49 -19.99
N PRO A 20 9.31 1.36 -20.70
CA PRO A 20 10.48 1.10 -21.55
C PRO A 20 10.57 2.02 -22.78
N ALA A 21 9.49 2.73 -23.13
CA ALA A 21 9.45 3.69 -24.24
C ALA A 21 9.77 5.14 -23.80
N ALA A 22 9.87 5.40 -22.49
CA ALA A 22 10.20 6.70 -21.93
C ALA A 22 11.68 6.74 -21.53
N ASP A 23 12.35 7.85 -21.84
CA ASP A 23 13.70 8.15 -21.36
C ASP A 23 13.60 9.01 -20.10
N ILE A 24 14.14 8.52 -18.98
CA ILE A 24 14.10 9.18 -17.68
C ILE A 24 15.53 9.58 -17.30
N HIS A 25 15.77 10.88 -17.14
CA HIS A 25 17.06 11.41 -16.76
C HIS A 25 17.01 12.11 -15.41
N VAL A 26 17.98 11.82 -14.54
CA VAL A 26 18.09 12.45 -13.23
C VAL A 26 19.39 13.23 -13.14
N ARG A 27 19.27 14.54 -12.90
CA ARG A 27 20.40 15.45 -12.74
C ARG A 27 20.23 16.29 -11.49
N GLY A 28 21.00 15.97 -10.45
CA GLY A 28 20.93 16.69 -9.18
C GLY A 28 19.58 16.49 -8.50
N ASN A 29 18.74 17.55 -8.49
CA ASN A 29 17.38 17.53 -7.97
C ASN A 29 16.30 17.59 -9.06
N GLU A 30 16.70 17.53 -10.32
CA GLU A 30 15.82 17.58 -11.48
C GLU A 30 15.65 16.17 -12.05
N ILE A 31 14.39 15.80 -12.31
CA ILE A 31 14.02 14.56 -13.00
C ILE A 31 13.28 14.98 -14.26
N SER A 32 13.79 14.60 -15.42
CA SER A 32 13.13 14.82 -16.72
C SER A 32 12.71 13.48 -17.32
N ALA A 33 11.55 13.47 -17.97
CA ALA A 33 11.04 12.30 -18.68
C ALA A 33 10.65 12.72 -20.10
N THR A 34 11.07 11.95 -21.11
CA THR A 34 10.76 12.18 -22.52
C THR A 34 10.14 10.92 -23.12
N GLY A 35 9.00 11.02 -23.80
CA GLY A 35 8.31 9.87 -24.35
C GLY A 35 6.89 10.22 -24.80
N GLU A 36 6.01 9.23 -24.83
CA GLU A 36 4.58 9.46 -25.08
C GLU A 36 3.95 10.33 -23.97
N ALA A 37 3.05 11.23 -24.34
CA ALA A 37 2.40 12.14 -23.39
C ALA A 37 1.69 11.42 -22.24
N ALA A 38 1.09 10.26 -22.52
CA ALA A 38 0.42 9.43 -21.51
C ALA A 38 1.42 8.86 -20.48
N ASP A 39 2.55 8.32 -20.95
CA ASP A 39 3.60 7.78 -20.09
C ASP A 39 4.27 8.87 -19.25
N VAL A 40 4.60 10.01 -19.87
CA VAL A 40 5.20 11.16 -19.16
C VAL A 40 4.26 11.66 -18.05
N ALA A 41 2.95 11.74 -18.33
CA ALA A 41 1.97 12.15 -17.32
C ALA A 41 1.87 11.14 -16.15
N LEU A 42 1.92 9.84 -16.44
CA LEU A 42 1.94 8.79 -15.41
C LEU A 42 3.22 8.82 -14.57
N ILE A 43 4.38 8.99 -15.20
CA ILE A 43 5.68 9.10 -14.52
C ILE A 43 5.69 10.32 -13.59
N GLN A 44 5.24 11.48 -14.08
CA GLN A 44 5.15 12.69 -13.25
C GLN A 44 4.26 12.45 -12.03
N ARG A 45 3.05 11.90 -12.25
CA ARG A 45 2.11 11.61 -11.17
C ARG A 45 2.68 10.59 -10.17
N LEU A 46 3.42 9.59 -10.64
CA LEU A 46 4.10 8.63 -9.78
C LEU A 46 5.11 9.30 -8.85
N PHE A 47 5.96 10.18 -9.38
CA PHE A 47 6.92 10.92 -8.55
C PHE A 47 6.24 11.83 -7.53
N ASP A 48 5.12 12.48 -7.90
CA ASP A 48 4.33 13.30 -6.98
C ASP A 48 3.77 12.46 -5.80
N GLU A 49 3.22 11.27 -6.09
CA GLU A 49 2.72 10.32 -5.09
C GLU A 49 3.85 9.79 -4.19
N MET A 50 4.99 9.42 -4.79
CA MET A 50 6.17 8.97 -4.02
C MET A 50 6.66 10.07 -3.07
N MET A 51 6.68 11.33 -3.53
CA MET A 51 7.03 12.48 -2.71
C MET A 51 6.05 12.73 -1.56
N LEU A 52 4.75 12.48 -1.77
CA LEU A 52 3.75 12.50 -0.68
C LEU A 52 4.06 11.43 0.38
N VAL A 53 4.35 10.20 -0.03
CA VAL A 53 4.67 9.11 0.92
C VAL A 53 5.96 9.39 1.69
N LEU A 54 7.01 9.82 0.99
CA LEU A 54 8.31 10.08 1.62
C LEU A 54 8.24 11.24 2.63
N ARG A 55 7.37 12.23 2.42
CA ARG A 55 7.14 13.33 3.37
C ARG A 55 6.59 12.87 4.71
N THR A 56 5.91 11.72 4.78
CA THR A 56 5.45 11.16 6.06
C THR A 56 6.54 10.37 6.79
N GLY A 57 7.78 10.35 6.27
CA GLY A 57 8.87 9.52 6.78
C GLY A 57 8.70 8.03 6.49
N ALA A 58 7.70 7.65 5.68
CA ALA A 58 7.48 6.26 5.34
C ALA A 58 8.44 5.84 4.21
N PRO A 59 9.09 4.67 4.33
CA PRO A 59 10.03 4.23 3.31
C PRO A 59 9.31 3.84 2.02
N MET A 60 9.98 4.08 0.89
CA MET A 60 9.61 3.53 -0.41
C MET A 60 10.40 2.26 -0.70
N THR A 61 9.71 1.30 -1.31
CA THR A 61 10.23 -0.01 -1.68
C THR A 61 9.84 -0.29 -3.13
N GLU A 62 10.58 -1.13 -3.83
CA GLU A 62 10.30 -1.54 -5.22
C GLU A 62 8.85 -2.06 -5.36
N ASP A 63 8.45 -2.97 -4.48
CA ASP A 63 7.09 -3.50 -4.33
C ASP A 63 6.00 -2.43 -4.07
N ALA A 64 6.37 -1.24 -3.58
CA ALA A 64 5.43 -0.13 -3.40
C ALA A 64 5.34 0.74 -4.66
N VAL A 65 6.46 0.92 -5.38
CA VAL A 65 6.51 1.60 -6.68
C VAL A 65 5.71 0.82 -7.71
N GLU A 66 5.93 -0.49 -7.84
CA GLU A 66 5.18 -1.36 -8.76
C GLU A 66 3.66 -1.26 -8.55
N ARG A 67 3.22 -1.31 -7.29
CA ARG A 67 1.78 -1.19 -6.97
C ARG A 67 1.24 0.21 -7.24
N SER A 68 2.04 1.25 -7.01
CA SER A 68 1.66 2.63 -7.31
C SER A 68 1.46 2.81 -8.81
N ILE A 69 2.36 2.27 -9.63
CA ILE A 69 2.24 2.26 -11.09
C ILE A 69 0.96 1.53 -11.52
N ALA A 70 0.71 0.33 -11.01
CA ALA A 70 -0.48 -0.44 -11.34
C ALA A 70 -1.79 0.31 -10.99
N MET A 71 -1.81 0.98 -9.84
CA MET A 71 -2.95 1.76 -9.39
C MET A 71 -3.17 3.02 -10.24
N LEU A 72 -2.09 3.73 -10.62
CA LEU A 72 -2.17 4.91 -11.49
C LEU A 72 -2.61 4.55 -12.92
N ARG A 73 -2.16 3.41 -13.46
CA ARG A 73 -2.63 2.89 -14.76
C ARG A 73 -4.12 2.56 -14.72
N ALA A 74 -4.55 1.81 -13.71
CA ALA A 74 -5.96 1.50 -13.53
C ALA A 74 -6.81 2.78 -13.46
N ALA A 75 -6.34 3.81 -12.76
CA ALA A 75 -7.01 5.10 -12.70
C ALA A 75 -7.07 5.83 -14.05
N ALA A 76 -6.00 5.79 -14.85
CA ALA A 76 -5.98 6.38 -16.19
C ALA A 76 -6.93 5.66 -17.16
N ASP A 77 -7.07 4.34 -17.03
CA ASP A 77 -7.96 3.50 -17.86
C ASP A 77 -9.44 3.59 -17.44
N GLY A 78 -9.78 4.43 -16.47
CA GLY A 78 -11.15 4.52 -15.91
C GLY A 78 -11.56 3.31 -15.06
N LEU A 79 -10.62 2.40 -14.78
CA LEU A 79 -10.75 1.25 -13.88
C LEU A 79 -10.30 1.60 -12.45
N GLY A 80 -10.11 2.89 -12.18
CA GLY A 80 -9.65 3.42 -10.91
C GLY A 80 -10.67 3.26 -9.79
N ASP A 81 -10.23 3.60 -8.59
CA ASP A 81 -11.11 3.69 -7.43
C ASP A 81 -12.20 4.76 -7.63
N PRO A 82 -13.49 4.45 -7.43
CA PRO A 82 -14.57 5.44 -7.56
C PRO A 82 -14.49 6.61 -6.56
N GLN A 83 -13.80 6.44 -5.44
CA GLN A 83 -13.59 7.52 -4.45
C GLN A 83 -12.33 8.34 -4.75
N GLY A 84 -11.59 8.00 -5.80
CA GLY A 84 -10.39 8.72 -6.23
C GLY A 84 -9.18 8.46 -5.34
N GLU A 85 -9.17 7.36 -4.58
CA GLU A 85 -8.06 7.06 -3.67
C GLU A 85 -6.71 7.01 -4.40
N THR A 86 -5.66 7.54 -3.78
CA THR A 86 -4.32 7.62 -4.38
C THR A 86 -3.32 6.63 -3.75
N PRO A 87 -2.21 6.28 -4.45
CA PRO A 87 -1.17 5.46 -3.86
C PRO A 87 -0.63 6.02 -2.54
N ALA A 88 -0.48 7.34 -2.42
CA ALA A 88 -0.04 7.95 -1.18
C ALA A 88 -1.02 7.71 -0.03
N GLU A 89 -2.33 7.83 -0.25
CA GLU A 89 -3.34 7.57 0.79
C GLU A 89 -3.29 6.13 1.30
N VAL A 90 -3.10 5.16 0.40
CA VAL A 90 -2.92 3.75 0.77
C VAL A 90 -1.62 3.54 1.56
N LEU A 91 -0.51 4.05 1.05
CA LEU A 91 0.83 3.76 1.59
C LEU A 91 1.17 4.58 2.84
N THR A 92 0.44 5.64 3.13
CA THR A 92 0.65 6.44 4.35
C THR A 92 -0.23 6.01 5.51
N GLN A 93 -1.18 5.10 5.31
CA GLN A 93 -2.07 4.58 6.35
C GLN A 93 -1.35 3.59 7.29
N ASN A 94 -0.46 4.12 8.12
CA ASN A 94 0.30 3.34 9.08
C ASN A 94 -0.61 2.84 10.22
N ILE A 95 -0.53 1.54 10.49
CA ILE A 95 -1.30 0.89 11.57
C ILE A 95 -0.43 0.73 12.81
N LEU A 96 0.70 0.05 12.65
CA LEU A 96 1.58 -0.29 13.76
C LEU A 96 3.02 -0.18 13.32
N SER A 97 3.84 0.50 14.10
CA SER A 97 5.28 0.59 13.89
C SER A 97 6.00 -0.05 15.07
N SER A 98 6.85 -1.04 14.80
CA SER A 98 7.65 -1.70 15.83
C SER A 98 9.01 -2.08 15.28
N ARG A 99 10.09 -1.69 15.99
CA ARG A 99 11.49 -2.00 15.64
C ARG A 99 11.82 -1.70 14.17
N GLY A 100 11.41 -0.54 13.68
CA GLY A 100 11.65 -0.10 12.29
C GLY A 100 10.79 -0.78 11.23
N ARG A 101 9.86 -1.67 11.61
CA ARG A 101 8.89 -2.29 10.69
C ARG A 101 7.52 -1.66 10.88
N THR A 102 6.96 -1.16 9.78
CA THR A 102 5.62 -0.55 9.76
C THR A 102 4.64 -1.48 9.06
N ILE A 103 3.54 -1.79 9.74
CA ILE A 103 2.39 -2.49 9.19
C ILE A 103 1.45 -1.44 8.62
N ARG A 104 1.12 -1.57 7.35
CA ARG A 104 0.21 -0.70 6.60
C ARG A 104 -0.46 -1.50 5.48
N PRO A 105 -1.61 -1.04 4.96
CA PRO A 105 -2.13 -1.49 3.69
C PRO A 105 -1.10 -1.31 2.57
N LYS A 106 -1.12 -2.25 1.63
CA LYS A 106 -0.32 -2.21 0.40
C LYS A 106 -1.17 -2.07 -0.86
N THR A 107 -2.47 -2.35 -0.74
CA THR A 107 -3.41 -2.29 -1.85
C THR A 107 -4.65 -1.51 -1.42
N LEU A 108 -5.38 -0.99 -2.40
CA LEU A 108 -6.65 -0.32 -2.20
C LEU A 108 -7.64 -1.15 -1.36
N ASN A 109 -7.82 -2.43 -1.71
CA ASN A 109 -8.73 -3.32 -0.97
C ASN A 109 -8.27 -3.57 0.48
N GLN A 110 -6.96 -3.54 0.74
CA GLN A 110 -6.44 -3.61 2.11
C GLN A 110 -6.72 -2.33 2.89
N LYS A 111 -6.62 -1.15 2.26
CA LYS A 111 -6.98 0.13 2.86
C LYS A 111 -8.46 0.14 3.23
N ARG A 112 -9.34 -0.16 2.27
CA ARG A 112 -10.78 -0.28 2.50
C ARG A 112 -11.13 -1.27 3.62
N TYR A 113 -10.41 -2.40 3.69
CA TYR A 113 -10.59 -3.35 4.79
C TYR A 113 -10.21 -2.75 6.15
N VAL A 114 -9.13 -1.99 6.22
CA VAL A 114 -8.69 -1.29 7.44
C VAL A 114 -9.65 -0.16 7.81
N ASP A 115 -10.10 0.62 6.84
CA ASP A 115 -11.11 1.67 7.05
C ASP A 115 -12.43 1.09 7.55
N ALA A 116 -12.85 -0.06 7.01
CA ALA A 116 -14.04 -0.75 7.46
C ALA A 116 -13.94 -1.14 8.94
N ILE A 117 -12.75 -1.57 9.41
CA ILE A 117 -12.51 -1.89 10.84
C ILE A 117 -12.68 -0.65 11.72
N ASP A 118 -12.29 0.53 11.24
CA ASP A 118 -12.43 1.79 11.99
C ASP A 118 -13.87 2.31 12.01
N GLN A 119 -14.63 2.07 10.93
CA GLN A 119 -15.95 2.64 10.74
C GLN A 119 -17.10 1.75 11.23
N HIS A 120 -16.88 0.44 11.41
CA HIS A 120 -17.93 -0.52 11.70
C HIS A 120 -17.62 -1.37 12.93
N THR A 121 -18.66 -1.67 13.72
CA THR A 121 -18.55 -2.56 14.89
C THR A 121 -18.21 -4.00 14.51
N ILE A 122 -18.70 -4.47 13.36
CA ILE A 122 -18.49 -5.83 12.86
C ILE A 122 -18.06 -5.76 11.38
N VAL A 123 -16.97 -6.44 11.03
CA VAL A 123 -16.42 -6.49 9.67
C VAL A 123 -16.17 -7.92 9.25
N PHE A 124 -16.72 -8.30 8.09
CA PHE A 124 -16.42 -9.58 7.45
C PHE A 124 -15.30 -9.41 6.42
N GLY A 125 -14.11 -9.90 6.74
CA GLY A 125 -12.99 -9.92 5.79
C GLY A 125 -13.10 -11.10 4.83
N ILE A 126 -13.60 -10.88 3.62
CA ILE A 126 -13.70 -11.89 2.56
C ILE A 126 -12.58 -11.67 1.54
N GLY A 127 -11.92 -12.74 1.11
CA GLY A 127 -10.95 -12.69 0.03
C GLY A 127 -9.98 -13.88 0.02
N PRO A 128 -9.18 -14.05 -1.04
CA PRO A 128 -8.28 -15.18 -1.20
C PRO A 128 -7.31 -15.37 -0.02
N ALA A 129 -6.81 -16.58 0.17
CA ALA A 129 -5.74 -16.84 1.13
C ALA A 129 -4.51 -15.97 0.84
N GLY A 130 -3.74 -15.60 1.87
CA GLY A 130 -2.50 -14.80 1.71
C GLY A 130 -2.68 -13.30 1.48
N THR A 131 -3.91 -12.79 1.36
CA THR A 131 -4.19 -11.36 1.09
C THR A 131 -4.05 -10.41 2.29
N GLY A 132 -3.58 -10.90 3.45
CA GLY A 132 -3.30 -10.06 4.61
C GLY A 132 -4.48 -9.76 5.53
N LYS A 133 -5.67 -10.36 5.32
CA LYS A 133 -6.88 -10.15 6.14
C LYS A 133 -6.61 -10.28 7.64
N THR A 134 -6.17 -11.46 8.09
CA THR A 134 -5.86 -11.70 9.51
C THR A 134 -4.72 -10.81 9.99
N TYR A 135 -3.71 -10.57 9.16
CA TYR A 135 -2.54 -9.78 9.54
C TYR A 135 -2.89 -8.31 9.83
N LEU A 136 -3.68 -7.68 8.96
CA LEU A 136 -4.13 -6.30 9.12
C LEU A 136 -5.14 -6.16 10.27
N ALA A 137 -6.06 -7.12 10.42
CA ALA A 137 -6.99 -7.15 11.55
C ALA A 137 -6.24 -7.21 12.89
N MET A 138 -5.24 -8.09 12.98
CA MET A 138 -4.40 -8.20 14.16
C MET A 138 -3.61 -6.92 14.42
N ALA A 139 -3.06 -6.29 13.39
CA ALA A 139 -2.36 -5.02 13.54
C ALA A 139 -3.28 -3.93 14.11
N LYS A 140 -4.54 -3.83 13.64
CA LYS A 140 -5.53 -2.90 14.18
C LYS A 140 -5.94 -3.22 15.61
N ALA A 141 -6.14 -4.49 15.94
CA ALA A 141 -6.43 -4.92 17.31
C ALA A 141 -5.28 -4.56 18.27
N VAL A 142 -4.02 -4.80 17.86
CA VAL A 142 -2.83 -4.44 18.64
C VAL A 142 -2.69 -2.93 18.76
N GLN A 143 -2.93 -2.17 17.69
CA GLN A 143 -2.96 -0.70 17.72
C GLN A 143 -3.94 -0.20 18.79
N ALA A 144 -5.19 -0.71 18.77
CA ALA A 144 -6.23 -0.35 19.74
C ALA A 144 -5.87 -0.74 21.19
N LEU A 145 -5.22 -1.89 21.39
CA LEU A 145 -4.75 -2.32 22.70
C LEU A 145 -3.63 -1.40 23.22
N GLN A 146 -2.65 -1.07 22.39
CA GLN A 146 -1.54 -0.19 22.76
C GLN A 146 -1.98 1.26 23.03
N SER A 147 -2.97 1.75 22.26
CA SER A 147 -3.58 3.07 22.49
C SER A 147 -4.59 3.07 23.64
N LYS A 148 -4.77 1.94 24.34
CA LYS A 148 -5.72 1.75 25.46
C LYS A 148 -7.19 1.99 25.09
N GLN A 149 -7.53 1.90 23.80
CA GLN A 149 -8.92 1.92 23.34
C GLN A 149 -9.67 0.65 23.75
N VAL A 150 -8.94 -0.47 23.92
CA VAL A 150 -9.46 -1.74 24.45
C VAL A 150 -8.55 -2.29 25.54
N SER A 151 -9.09 -3.12 26.42
CA SER A 151 -8.34 -3.75 27.52
C SER A 151 -7.86 -5.17 27.22
N ARG A 152 -8.45 -5.84 26.23
CA ARG A 152 -8.15 -7.24 25.87
C ARG A 152 -8.46 -7.52 24.40
N ILE A 153 -7.67 -8.41 23.81
CA ILE A 153 -7.92 -8.99 22.48
C ILE A 153 -8.38 -10.44 22.69
N ILE A 154 -9.44 -10.85 22.00
CA ILE A 154 -9.92 -12.23 22.03
C ILE A 154 -9.70 -12.83 20.65
N LEU A 155 -8.87 -13.87 20.57
CA LEU A 155 -8.66 -14.63 19.35
C LEU A 155 -9.47 -15.90 19.43
N THR A 156 -10.43 -16.04 18.52
CA THR A 156 -11.21 -17.26 18.37
C THR A 156 -10.84 -17.90 17.04
N ARG A 157 -10.76 -19.23 17.05
CA ARG A 157 -10.82 -20.02 15.83
C ARG A 157 -12.23 -20.61 15.75
N PRO A 158 -12.88 -20.63 14.58
CA PRO A 158 -14.10 -21.42 14.43
C PRO A 158 -13.76 -22.88 14.73
N ALA A 159 -14.65 -23.58 15.42
CA ALA A 159 -14.58 -25.03 15.50
C ALA A 159 -14.78 -25.57 14.07
N VAL A 160 -13.74 -26.16 13.50
CA VAL A 160 -13.83 -26.87 12.23
C VAL A 160 -13.86 -28.35 12.58
N GLU A 161 -15.05 -28.94 12.51
CA GLU A 161 -15.21 -30.39 12.61
C GLU A 161 -14.51 -31.04 11.42
N ALA A 162 -13.33 -31.61 11.67
CA ALA A 162 -12.74 -32.57 10.77
C ALA A 162 -13.48 -33.90 10.93
N GLY A 163 -14.65 -34.01 10.31
CA GLY A 163 -15.18 -35.31 9.86
C GLY A 163 -15.78 -36.30 10.86
N GLU A 164 -15.88 -36.02 12.16
CA GLU A 164 -16.66 -36.89 13.07
C GLU A 164 -17.56 -36.07 14.00
N ARG A 165 -18.83 -36.53 14.08
CA ARG A 165 -19.84 -36.02 15.02
C ARG A 165 -19.32 -36.22 16.44
N LEU A 166 -19.14 -35.12 17.17
CA LEU A 166 -19.18 -35.21 18.63
C LEU A 166 -20.63 -35.54 19.00
N GLY A 167 -20.81 -36.66 19.71
CA GLY A 167 -22.09 -37.30 20.01
C GLY A 167 -23.12 -36.42 20.72
#